data_AF-A0A954JCE7-F1
#
_entry.id   AF-A0A954JCE7-F1
#
_cell.length_a   1.000
_cell.length_b   1.000
_cell.length_c   1.000
_cell.angle_alpha   90.00
_cell.angle_beta   90.00
_cell.angle_gamma   90.00
#
_symmetry.space_group_name_H-M   'P 1'
#
loop_
_entity.id
_entity.type
_entity.pdbx_description
1 polymer ?
#
loop_
_entity_poly.entity_id
_entity_poly.type
_entity_poly.pdbx_seq_one_letter_code
_entity_poly.pdbx_strand_id
1 'polypeptide(L)'
;FEMRDGVPVLVRESELNFINDKAGKPVGINQVIGRRPVAAFGNSDGDLQMLQWTTAGEGSRLGVIIHHTDAEREWKYDRQSHIGKLDEALQQAPEKKWTVVDMQQDWKVIFPER
;
A
#
# COMPACT_ATOMS: atom_id res chain seq x y z
N PHE A 1 23.91 11.22 -13.71
CA PHE A 1 24.10 11.31 -15.18
C PHE A 1 25.58 11.47 -15.42
N GLU A 2 26.15 10.69 -16.34
CA GLU A 2 27.56 10.84 -16.69
C GLU A 2 27.82 10.43 -18.14
N MET A 3 28.94 10.89 -18.69
CA MET A 3 29.42 10.50 -20.01
C MET A 3 30.42 9.34 -19.85
N ARG A 4 30.16 8.19 -20.48
CA ARG A 4 31.12 7.08 -20.58
C ARG A 4 31.46 6.85 -22.05
N ASP A 5 32.72 7.00 -22.41
CA ASP A 5 33.21 6.83 -23.79
C ASP A 5 32.39 7.62 -24.84
N GLY A 6 31.98 8.84 -24.47
CA GLY A 6 31.17 9.72 -25.33
C GLY A 6 29.67 9.39 -25.37
N VAL A 7 29.20 8.40 -24.60
CA VAL A 7 27.79 8.01 -24.51
C VAL A 7 27.18 8.52 -23.20
N PRO A 8 26.05 9.26 -23.23
CA PRO A 8 25.33 9.67 -22.02
C PRO A 8 24.65 8.49 -21.35
N VAL A 9 24.89 8.27 -20.05
CA VAL A 9 24.29 7.18 -19.28
C VAL A 9 23.70 7.67 -17.95
N LEU A 10 22.70 6.94 -17.45
CA LEU A 10 22.21 7.05 -16.08
C LEU A 10 22.81 5.90 -15.26
N VAL A 11 23.46 6.25 -14.16
CA VAL A 11 24.15 5.30 -13.28
C VAL A 11 23.45 5.33 -11.94
N ARG A 12 23.19 4.15 -11.39
CA ARG A 12 22.62 4.03 -10.05
C ARG A 12 23.69 4.34 -9.03
N GLU A 13 23.46 5.36 -8.22
CA GLU A 13 24.36 5.75 -7.13
C GLU A 13 24.07 4.94 -5.87
N SER A 14 25.04 4.88 -4.95
CA SER A 14 24.88 4.29 -3.62
C SER A 14 24.18 5.26 -2.66
N GLU A 15 23.13 5.93 -3.16
CA GLU A 15 22.38 6.96 -2.46
C GLU A 15 20.88 6.69 -2.54
N LEU A 16 20.16 7.07 -1.49
CA LEU A 16 18.70 6.94 -1.44
C LEU A 16 18.07 8.16 -2.08
N ASN A 17 17.33 7.95 -3.18
CA ASN A 17 16.52 9.00 -3.78
C ASN A 17 15.19 9.20 -3.02
N PHE A 18 14.44 8.11 -2.79
CA PHE A 18 13.12 8.20 -2.17
C PHE A 18 12.69 6.88 -1.54
N ILE A 19 12.08 6.96 -0.35
CA ILE A 19 11.47 5.81 0.34
C ILE A 19 9.96 5.90 0.18
N ASN A 20 9.40 5.05 -0.68
CA ASN A 20 7.96 4.99 -0.94
C ASN A 20 7.20 4.10 0.06
N ASP A 21 7.30 4.44 1.35
CA ASP A 21 6.62 3.71 2.43
C ASP A 21 6.05 4.67 3.48
N LYS A 22 4.98 4.27 4.18
CA LYS A 22 4.30 5.07 5.22
C LYS A 22 3.92 6.47 4.70
N ALA A 23 4.35 7.52 5.41
CA ALA A 23 4.19 8.91 5.00
C ALA A 23 4.88 9.27 3.67
N GLY A 24 5.82 8.45 3.21
CA GLY A 24 6.40 8.57 1.87
C GLY A 24 5.38 8.26 0.77
N LYS A 25 4.41 7.36 0.99
CA LYS A 25 3.44 6.99 -0.06
C LYS A 25 2.62 8.18 -0.58
N PRO A 26 2.00 9.03 0.27
CA PRO A 26 1.32 10.24 -0.21
C PRO A 26 2.23 11.22 -0.96
N VAL A 27 3.49 11.37 -0.51
CA VAL A 27 4.48 12.24 -1.17
C VAL A 27 4.80 11.70 -2.56
N GLY A 28 5.06 10.39 -2.69
CA GLY A 28 5.34 9.72 -3.96
C GLY A 28 4.15 9.81 -4.92
N ILE A 29 2.93 9.60 -4.42
CA ILE A 29 1.69 9.80 -5.18
C ILE A 29 1.65 11.22 -5.77
N ASN A 30 1.86 12.25 -4.94
CA ASN A 30 1.81 13.62 -5.42
C ASN A 30 2.95 13.96 -6.39
N GLN A 31 4.16 13.46 -6.15
CA GLN A 31 5.31 13.72 -7.02
C GLN A 31 5.16 13.06 -8.40
N VAL A 32 4.65 11.82 -8.46
CA VAL A 32 4.63 11.03 -9.70
C VAL A 32 3.30 11.16 -10.44
N ILE A 33 2.16 11.12 -9.72
CA ILE A 33 0.81 11.17 -10.32
C ILE A 33 0.29 12.61 -10.36
N GLY A 34 0.69 13.47 -9.41
CA GLY A 34 0.24 14.86 -9.33
C GLY A 34 -1.22 15.03 -8.92
N ARG A 35 -1.88 13.96 -8.46
CA ARG A 35 -3.31 13.96 -8.11
C ARG A 35 -3.57 13.07 -6.90
N ARG A 36 -4.57 13.46 -6.09
CA ARG A 36 -5.09 12.60 -5.03
C ARG A 36 -5.91 11.47 -5.65
N PRO A 37 -5.63 10.19 -5.34
CA PRO A 37 -6.43 9.08 -5.82
C PRO A 37 -7.88 9.15 -5.33
N VAL A 38 -8.78 8.47 -6.02
CA VAL A 38 -10.17 8.28 -5.56
C VAL A 38 -10.38 6.94 -4.84
N ALA A 39 -9.46 5.99 -5.02
CA ALA A 39 -9.46 4.69 -4.38
C ALA A 39 -8.03 4.27 -4.00
N ALA A 40 -7.87 3.59 -2.87
CA ALA A 40 -6.61 3.00 -2.43
C ALA A 40 -6.83 1.65 -1.73
N PHE A 41 -5.87 0.75 -1.91
CA PHE A 41 -5.88 -0.61 -1.39
C PHE A 41 -4.55 -0.83 -0.65
N GLY A 42 -4.61 -1.28 0.59
CA GLY A 42 -3.45 -1.58 1.43
C GLY A 42 -3.65 -2.88 2.19
N ASN A 43 -2.60 -3.36 2.85
CA ASN A 43 -2.66 -4.56 3.69
C ASN A 43 -1.82 -4.44 4.96
N SER A 44 -1.22 -3.27 5.21
CA SER A 44 -0.29 -3.06 6.33
C SER A 44 -0.40 -1.64 6.90
N ASP A 45 0.23 -1.41 8.05
CA ASP A 45 0.38 -0.08 8.63
C ASP A 45 1.26 0.85 7.76
N GLY A 46 2.07 0.28 6.85
CA GLY A 46 2.79 1.04 5.81
C GLY A 46 1.85 1.74 4.82
N ASP A 47 0.59 1.32 4.73
CA ASP A 47 -0.43 1.89 3.86
C ASP A 47 -1.31 2.95 4.55
N LEU A 48 -1.15 3.12 5.87
CA LEU A 48 -2.04 3.96 6.66
C LEU A 48 -2.16 5.38 6.09
N GLN A 49 -1.04 6.06 5.87
CA GLN A 49 -1.07 7.44 5.37
C GLN A 49 -1.56 7.52 3.92
N MET A 50 -1.32 6.49 3.10
CA MET A 50 -1.87 6.41 1.74
C MET A 50 -3.40 6.32 1.76
N LEU A 51 -3.97 5.47 2.64
CA LEU A 51 -5.41 5.33 2.82
C LEU A 51 -6.03 6.61 3.38
N GLN A 52 -5.41 7.21 4.40
CA GLN A 52 -5.84 8.50 4.96
C GLN A 52 -5.83 9.61 3.91
N TRP A 53 -4.73 9.76 3.16
CA TRP A 53 -4.62 10.76 2.10
C TRP A 53 -5.69 10.56 1.03
N THR A 54 -5.86 9.33 0.55
CA THR A 54 -6.82 9.04 -0.52
C THR A 54 -8.26 9.33 -0.08
N THR A 55 -8.62 8.89 1.13
CA THR A 55 -10.01 8.97 1.62
C THR A 55 -10.41 10.29 2.25
N ALA A 56 -9.46 11.18 2.56
CA ALA A 56 -9.75 12.52 3.07
C ALA A 56 -10.15 13.56 1.99
N GLY A 57 -10.28 13.16 0.71
CA GLY A 57 -10.73 14.04 -0.36
C GLY A 57 -12.25 14.17 -0.46
N GLU A 58 -12.73 15.22 -1.11
CA GLU A 58 -14.18 15.46 -1.31
C GLU A 58 -14.83 14.50 -2.32
N GLY A 59 -16.10 14.15 -2.09
CA GLY A 59 -16.87 13.24 -2.94
C GLY A 59 -16.61 11.76 -2.62
N SER A 60 -17.09 10.86 -3.48
CA SER A 60 -16.94 9.42 -3.25
C SER A 60 -15.47 9.01 -3.21
N ARG A 61 -15.07 8.33 -2.13
CA ARG A 61 -13.73 7.79 -1.93
C ARG A 61 -13.81 6.35 -1.43
N LEU A 62 -12.84 5.55 -1.82
CA LEU A 62 -12.74 4.14 -1.43
C LEU A 62 -11.39 3.86 -0.77
N GLY A 63 -11.44 3.33 0.45
CA GLY A 63 -10.26 2.76 1.13
C GLY A 63 -10.54 1.29 1.41
N VAL A 64 -9.60 0.43 1.05
CA VAL A 64 -9.71 -1.02 1.25
C VAL A 64 -8.47 -1.54 1.95
N ILE A 65 -8.68 -2.39 2.96
CA ILE A 65 -7.64 -3.15 3.66
C ILE A 65 -7.85 -4.62 3.34
N ILE A 66 -6.80 -5.28 2.83
CA ILE A 66 -6.78 -6.74 2.68
C ILE A 66 -6.26 -7.34 3.97
N HIS A 67 -7.13 -8.03 4.70
CA HIS A 67 -6.77 -8.73 5.94
C HIS A 67 -6.48 -10.20 5.62
N HIS A 68 -5.20 -10.55 5.80
CA HIS A 68 -4.70 -11.92 5.63
C HIS A 68 -5.16 -12.79 6.81
N THR A 69 -6.35 -13.36 6.67
CA THR A 69 -7.03 -14.20 7.69
C THR A 69 -6.91 -15.70 7.40
N ASP A 70 -6.43 -16.08 6.21
CA ASP A 70 -6.51 -17.44 5.68
C ASP A 70 -5.18 -18.20 5.77
N ALA A 71 -5.02 -18.97 6.86
CA ALA A 71 -3.81 -19.77 7.07
C ALA A 71 -3.73 -21.04 6.19
N GLU A 72 -4.83 -21.45 5.54
CA GLU A 72 -4.89 -22.71 4.79
C GLU A 72 -4.59 -22.50 3.32
N ARG A 73 -5.18 -21.47 2.73
CA ARG A 73 -5.04 -21.15 1.30
C ARG A 73 -3.98 -20.08 1.06
N GLU A 74 -3.59 -19.33 2.09
CA GLU A 74 -2.53 -18.31 2.04
C GLU A 74 -1.80 -18.24 3.40
N TRP A 75 -1.67 -17.06 3.98
CA TRP A 75 -1.09 -16.80 5.28
C TRP A 75 -2.10 -16.10 6.19
N LYS A 76 -1.92 -16.31 7.51
CA LYS A 76 -2.66 -15.57 8.53
C LYS A 76 -1.70 -14.72 9.34
N TYR A 77 -1.81 -13.40 9.19
CA TYR A 77 -0.97 -12.45 9.92
C TYR A 77 -1.63 -11.07 10.03
N ASP A 78 -1.33 -10.38 11.12
CA ASP A 78 -1.74 -9.00 11.35
C ASP A 78 -0.80 -8.26 12.34
N ARG A 79 -1.20 -8.09 13.59
CA ARG A 79 -0.61 -7.18 14.59
C ARG A 79 0.77 -7.60 15.07
N GLN A 80 1.05 -8.91 15.07
CA GLN A 80 2.31 -9.48 15.56
C GLN A 80 3.30 -9.80 14.44
N SER A 81 2.95 -9.51 13.18
CA SER A 81 3.83 -9.82 12.06
C SER A 81 5.04 -8.89 12.02
N HIS A 82 6.20 -9.45 11.70
CA HIS A 82 7.42 -8.66 11.43
C HIS A 82 7.41 -8.09 10.01
N ILE A 83 6.64 -8.69 9.10
CA ILE A 83 6.49 -8.29 7.70
C ILE A 83 5.01 -8.00 7.45
N GLY A 84 4.69 -6.83 6.90
CA GLY A 84 3.29 -6.48 6.63
C GLY A 84 2.43 -6.36 7.89
N LYS A 85 3.01 -5.90 9.02
CA LYS A 85 2.25 -5.64 10.25
C LYS A 85 1.01 -4.81 9.94
N LEU A 86 -0.14 -5.27 10.41
CA LEU A 86 -1.44 -4.61 10.24
C LEU A 86 -2.12 -4.47 11.60
N ASP A 87 -2.06 -3.28 12.19
CA ASP A 87 -2.54 -3.01 13.55
C ASP A 87 -3.26 -1.65 13.60
N GLU A 88 -2.53 -0.56 13.39
CA GLU A 88 -3.08 0.80 13.43
C GLU A 88 -4.07 1.06 12.29
N ALA A 89 -3.74 0.62 11.07
CA ALA A 89 -4.62 0.78 9.92
C ALA A 89 -5.92 -0.02 10.09
N LEU A 90 -5.82 -1.24 10.64
CA LEU A 90 -6.98 -2.07 10.93
C LEU A 90 -7.84 -1.46 12.05
N GLN A 91 -7.23 -0.88 13.08
CA GLN A 91 -7.95 -0.19 14.15
C GLN A 91 -8.71 1.04 13.64
N GLN A 92 -8.14 1.81 12.70
CA GLN A 92 -8.77 3.00 12.14
C GLN A 92 -9.86 2.71 11.11
N ALA A 93 -9.88 1.51 10.53
CA ALA A 93 -10.77 1.15 9.43
C ALA A 93 -12.26 1.44 9.70
N PRO A 94 -12.85 1.10 10.88
CA PRO A 94 -14.27 1.36 11.14
C PRO A 94 -14.59 2.86 11.16
N GLU A 95 -13.76 3.67 11.83
CA GLU A 95 -13.96 5.11 11.94
C GLU A 95 -13.81 5.81 10.59
N LYS A 96 -12.85 5.35 9.78
CA LYS A 96 -12.59 5.87 8.43
C LYS A 96 -13.50 5.26 7.36
N LYS A 97 -14.37 4.33 7.74
CA LYS A 97 -15.26 3.58 6.84
C LYS A 97 -14.50 2.90 5.70
N TRP A 98 -13.29 2.42 5.98
CA TRP A 98 -12.53 1.60 5.03
C TRP A 98 -13.10 0.18 5.02
N THR A 99 -13.23 -0.40 3.83
CA THR A 99 -13.63 -1.79 3.66
C THR A 99 -12.49 -2.70 4.09
N VAL A 100 -12.74 -3.57 5.07
CA VAL A 100 -11.79 -4.63 5.43
C VAL A 100 -12.25 -5.91 4.74
N VAL A 101 -11.39 -6.46 3.89
CA VAL A 101 -11.60 -7.74 3.19
C VAL A 101 -11.02 -8.85 4.06
N ASP A 102 -11.85 -9.82 4.43
CA ASP A 102 -11.43 -11.05 5.08
C ASP A 102 -11.09 -12.08 3.99
N MET A 103 -9.80 -12.37 3.76
CA MET A 103 -9.40 -13.27 2.67
C MET A 103 -10.02 -14.67 2.80
N GLN A 104 -10.19 -15.18 4.02
CA GLN A 104 -10.78 -16.49 4.25
C GLN A 104 -12.25 -16.53 3.84
N GLN A 105 -13.03 -15.51 4.21
CA GLN A 105 -14.47 -15.49 4.02
C GLN A 105 -14.92 -14.89 2.68
N ASP A 106 -14.22 -13.86 2.20
CA ASP A 106 -14.68 -13.04 1.09
C ASP A 106 -14.16 -13.54 -0.27
N TRP A 107 -13.03 -14.25 -0.29
CA TRP A 107 -12.41 -14.72 -1.53
C TRP A 107 -12.69 -16.19 -1.79
N LYS A 108 -13.33 -16.47 -2.93
CA LYS A 108 -13.60 -17.84 -3.41
C LYS A 108 -12.31 -18.56 -3.82
N VAL A 109 -11.36 -17.82 -4.39
CA VAL A 109 -10.11 -18.34 -4.94
C VAL A 109 -9.00 -17.34 -4.60
N ILE A 110 -7.86 -17.84 -4.12
CA ILE A 110 -6.68 -17.01 -3.78
C ILE A 110 -5.75 -16.85 -4.99
N PHE A 111 -5.43 -17.98 -5.65
CA PHE A 111 -4.50 -18.02 -6.78
C PHE A 111 -5.21 -18.44 -8.06
N PRO A 112 -4.82 -17.91 -9.24
CA PRO A 112 -5.36 -18.37 -10.50
C PRO A 112 -5.02 -19.85 -10.73
N GLU A 113 -5.80 -20.51 -11.59
CA GLU A 113 -5.43 -21.82 -12.14
C GLU A 113 -4.09 -21.70 -12.88
N ARG A 114 -3.25 -22.73 -12.77
CA ARG A 114 -1.93 -22.78 -13.40
C ARG A 114 -2.02 -23.00 -14.90
#